data_AF-A0A957SEX2-F1
#
_entry.id   AF-A0A957SEX2-F1
#
_cell.length_a   1.000
_cell.length_b   1.000
_cell.length_c   1.000
_cell.angle_alpha   90.00
_cell.angle_beta   90.00
_cell.angle_gamma   90.00
#
_symmetry.space_group_name_H-M   'P 1'
#
loop_
_entity.id
_entity.type
_entity.pdbx_description
1 polymer ?
#
loop_
_entity_poly.entity_id
_entity_poly.type
_entity_poly.pdbx_seq_one_letter_code
_entity_poly.pdbx_strand_id
1 'polypeptide(L)'
;PTLFSLLNRTVPFMSISRSVSRYALMVQFAIAVLAAIGLKTVFARPNLRGKRAANGMAAFCCAVLLFEYWVAPYPLSPPDTPEFYQALRTMPGSGSVLNLPMNYDRPGYLLYQTVHQKPLTVAYISRDDPRTLTERAPVLQHFRHLGPDIINVDPGQVGLTVLHDLQVDYVVLDRYKMPGGLEREYTSALAQAIFGNRAPLFEDERLTVYQMPAVDSAEPYIVLGPLNWGPYQQAEDRQFRTLLEGPATVQVYHAQRAQMALHIRYRTSPDAVLQVYDSHGNAQVYSPAPTGAELELPLSQYGVLQADGSLIVKLQGTGLLHGVEIEEIGFGAP
;
A
#
# COMPACT_ATOMS: atom_id res chain seq x y z
N PRO A 1 -1.18 -13.42 -33.55
CA PRO A 1 -1.20 -14.02 -32.19
C PRO A 1 -0.25 -15.23 -32.09
N THR A 2 0.67 -15.23 -31.12
CA THR A 2 1.58 -16.37 -30.90
C THR A 2 0.83 -17.56 -30.28
N LEU A 3 1.33 -18.79 -30.48
CA LEU A 3 0.78 -19.98 -29.81
C LEU A 3 0.71 -19.82 -28.29
N PHE A 4 1.70 -19.13 -27.69
CA PHE A 4 1.69 -18.80 -26.27
C PHE A 4 0.56 -17.82 -25.92
N SER A 5 0.32 -16.79 -26.73
CA SER A 5 -0.80 -15.86 -26.52
C SER A 5 -2.16 -16.55 -26.60
N LEU A 6 -2.28 -17.62 -27.40
CA LEU A 6 -3.50 -18.42 -27.46
C LEU A 6 -3.67 -19.23 -26.17
N LEU A 7 -2.65 -19.99 -25.76
CA LEU A 7 -2.63 -20.75 -24.50
C LEU A 7 -2.90 -19.87 -23.27
N ASN A 8 -2.31 -18.68 -23.21
CA ASN A 8 -2.47 -17.75 -22.10
C ASN A 8 -3.91 -17.21 -21.98
N ARG A 9 -4.66 -17.17 -23.09
CA ARG A 9 -6.06 -16.74 -23.11
C ARG A 9 -7.05 -17.88 -22.93
N THR A 10 -6.69 -19.10 -23.34
CA THR A 10 -7.62 -20.25 -23.36
C THR A 10 -7.49 -21.17 -22.15
N VAL A 11 -6.31 -21.27 -21.53
CA VAL A 11 -6.09 -22.16 -20.39
C VAL A 11 -6.25 -21.36 -19.08
N PRO A 12 -7.19 -21.73 -18.19
CA PRO A 12 -7.32 -21.08 -16.90
C PRO A 12 -5.99 -21.18 -16.12
N PHE A 13 -5.68 -20.17 -15.32
CA PHE A 13 -4.44 -20.03 -14.51
C PHE A 13 -3.15 -19.72 -15.27
N MET A 14 -3.08 -19.84 -16.61
CA MET A 14 -1.86 -19.48 -17.37
C MET A 14 -1.49 -18.00 -17.24
N SER A 15 -2.50 -17.13 -17.12
CA SER A 15 -2.34 -15.69 -16.87
C SER A 15 -1.59 -15.39 -15.56
N ILE A 16 -1.61 -16.31 -14.58
CA ILE A 16 -0.93 -16.17 -13.29
C ILE A 16 0.59 -16.33 -13.45
N SER A 17 1.06 -17.07 -14.46
CA SER A 17 2.49 -17.30 -14.63
C SER A 17 3.27 -16.02 -14.92
N ARG A 18 2.61 -14.97 -15.46
CA ARG A 18 3.14 -13.63 -15.80
C ARG A 18 4.37 -13.59 -16.73
N SER A 19 5.14 -14.66 -16.84
CA SER A 19 6.29 -14.83 -17.73
C SER A 19 6.43 -16.30 -18.16
N VAL A 20 6.78 -16.48 -19.43
CA VAL A 20 7.12 -17.78 -20.04
C VAL A 20 8.39 -18.36 -19.41
N SER A 21 9.32 -17.51 -18.99
CA SER A 21 10.64 -17.93 -18.48
C SER A 21 10.57 -18.80 -17.22
N ARG A 22 9.48 -18.71 -16.45
CA ARG A 22 9.26 -19.57 -15.27
C ARG A 22 9.10 -21.04 -15.62
N TYR A 23 8.69 -21.38 -16.84
CA TYR A 23 8.59 -22.76 -17.31
C TYR A 23 9.90 -23.31 -17.87
N ALA A 24 10.93 -22.46 -18.03
CA ALA A 24 12.21 -22.88 -18.62
C ALA A 24 12.84 -24.04 -17.86
N LEU A 25 12.75 -24.06 -16.52
CA LEU A 25 13.29 -25.14 -15.68
C LEU A 25 12.62 -26.50 -15.98
N MET A 26 11.29 -26.53 -16.16
CA MET A 26 10.57 -27.76 -16.48
C MET A 26 10.94 -28.29 -17.87
N VAL A 27 11.03 -27.37 -18.85
CA VAL A 27 11.44 -27.71 -20.22
C VAL A 27 12.88 -28.23 -20.23
N GLN A 28 13.79 -27.55 -19.53
CA GLN A 28 15.19 -27.93 -19.43
C GLN A 28 15.37 -29.29 -18.76
N PHE A 29 14.57 -29.59 -17.73
CA PHE A 29 14.54 -30.92 -17.11
C PHE A 29 14.08 -32.01 -18.08
N ALA A 30 12.98 -31.80 -18.81
CA ALA A 30 12.50 -32.76 -19.81
C ALA A 30 13.53 -32.99 -20.92
N ILE A 31 14.17 -31.93 -21.41
CA ILE A 31 15.24 -32.01 -22.41
C ILE A 31 16.45 -32.77 -21.85
N ALA A 32 16.83 -32.57 -20.58
CA ALA A 32 17.92 -33.30 -19.95
C ALA A 32 17.65 -34.82 -19.90
N VAL A 33 16.42 -35.22 -19.58
CA VAL A 33 16.01 -36.63 -19.59
C VAL A 33 16.07 -37.20 -21.02
N LEU A 34 15.56 -36.48 -22.02
CA LEU A 34 15.63 -36.90 -23.42
C LEU A 34 17.07 -37.00 -23.91
N ALA A 35 17.94 -36.06 -23.52
CA ALA A 35 19.36 -36.09 -23.84
C ALA A 35 20.05 -37.32 -23.22
N ALA A 36 19.72 -37.69 -21.98
CA ALA A 36 20.24 -38.89 -21.34
C ALA A 36 19.79 -40.19 -22.06
N ILE A 37 18.53 -40.25 -22.49
CA ILE A 37 18.01 -41.38 -23.29
C ILE A 37 18.75 -41.45 -24.64
N GLY A 38 18.92 -40.31 -25.32
CA GLY A 38 19.69 -40.22 -26.56
C GLY A 38 21.13 -40.70 -26.38
N LEU A 39 21.81 -40.24 -25.34
CA LEU A 39 23.19 -40.62 -25.04
C LEU A 39 23.32 -42.12 -24.74
N LYS A 40 22.35 -42.74 -24.06
CA LYS A 40 22.27 -44.20 -23.87
C LYS A 40 22.28 -44.95 -25.20
N THR A 41 21.52 -44.47 -26.20
CA THR A 41 21.50 -45.10 -27.54
C THR A 41 22.81 -44.93 -28.30
N VAL A 42 23.49 -43.79 -28.14
CA VAL A 42 24.81 -43.54 -28.74
C VAL A 42 25.86 -44.47 -28.13
N PHE A 43 25.86 -44.64 -26.80
CA PHE A 43 26.77 -45.55 -26.12
C PHE A 43 26.54 -47.03 -26.41
N ALA A 44 25.35 -47.42 -26.87
CA ALA A 44 25.07 -48.79 -27.30
C ALA A 44 25.72 -49.16 -28.65
N ARG A 45 26.25 -48.18 -29.41
CA ARG A 45 26.85 -48.40 -30.75
C ARG A 45 28.16 -49.20 -30.67
N PRO A 46 28.43 -50.13 -31.61
CA PRO A 46 29.59 -51.02 -31.56
C PRO A 46 30.94 -50.30 -31.51
N ASN A 47 31.06 -49.14 -32.17
CA ASN A 47 32.27 -48.32 -32.20
C ASN A 47 32.57 -47.59 -30.86
N LEU A 48 31.61 -47.54 -29.95
CA LEU A 48 31.72 -46.91 -28.62
C LEU A 48 31.60 -47.92 -27.47
N ARG A 49 31.57 -49.24 -27.77
CA ARG A 49 31.49 -50.32 -26.77
C ARG A 49 32.73 -50.45 -25.88
N GLY A 50 33.87 -49.90 -26.30
CA GLY A 50 35.09 -49.91 -25.49
C GLY A 50 34.98 -48.96 -24.30
N LYS A 51 35.24 -49.44 -23.07
CA LYS A 51 35.17 -48.64 -21.82
C LYS A 51 35.90 -47.29 -21.92
N ARG A 52 37.04 -47.23 -22.62
CA ARG A 52 37.82 -45.98 -22.82
C ARG A 52 37.11 -44.96 -23.71
N ALA A 53 36.50 -45.40 -24.81
CA ALA A 53 35.79 -44.51 -25.75
C ALA A 53 34.49 -43.96 -25.14
N ALA A 54 33.75 -44.82 -24.43
CA ALA A 54 32.57 -44.40 -23.69
C ALA A 54 32.89 -43.37 -22.59
N ASN A 55 33.93 -43.64 -21.79
CA ASN A 55 34.37 -42.71 -20.74
C ASN A 55 34.87 -41.37 -21.31
N GLY A 56 35.60 -41.39 -22.43
CA GLY A 56 36.06 -40.17 -23.09
C GLY A 56 34.92 -39.27 -23.59
N MET A 57 33.90 -39.87 -24.21
CA MET A 57 32.70 -39.15 -24.65
C MET A 57 31.87 -38.63 -23.46
N ALA A 58 31.70 -39.43 -22.40
CA ALA A 58 31.02 -38.96 -21.19
C ALA A 58 31.76 -37.76 -20.56
N ALA A 59 33.08 -37.85 -20.44
CA ALA A 59 33.92 -36.75 -19.94
C ALA A 59 33.80 -35.50 -20.82
N PHE A 60 33.77 -35.66 -22.15
CA PHE A 60 33.56 -34.56 -23.09
C PHE A 60 32.19 -33.90 -22.90
N CYS A 61 31.10 -34.68 -22.82
CA CYS A 61 29.77 -34.13 -22.55
C CYS A 61 29.71 -33.38 -21.22
N CYS A 62 30.32 -33.93 -20.16
CA CYS A 62 30.42 -33.25 -18.86
C CYS A 62 31.23 -31.95 -18.97
N ALA A 63 32.36 -31.95 -19.69
CA ALA A 63 33.18 -30.76 -19.86
C ALA A 63 32.42 -29.66 -20.63
N VAL A 64 31.70 -30.01 -21.69
CA VAL A 64 30.85 -29.06 -22.44
C VAL A 64 29.76 -28.48 -21.55
N LEU A 65 29.09 -29.30 -20.74
CA LEU A 65 28.07 -28.82 -19.81
C LEU A 65 28.67 -27.90 -18.74
N LEU A 66 29.79 -28.28 -18.14
CA LEU A 66 30.46 -27.45 -17.14
C LEU A 66 30.97 -26.13 -17.73
N PHE A 67 31.39 -26.13 -18.99
CA PHE A 67 31.78 -24.92 -19.72
C PHE A 67 30.57 -24.02 -20.02
N GLU A 68 29.47 -24.59 -20.52
CA GLU A 68 28.23 -23.85 -20.82
C GLU A 68 27.59 -23.25 -19.57
N TYR A 69 27.56 -24.01 -18.46
CA TYR A 69 27.03 -23.57 -17.16
C TYR A 69 28.10 -22.93 -16.27
N TRP A 70 29.27 -22.58 -16.82
CA TRP A 70 30.27 -21.86 -16.06
C TRP A 70 29.72 -20.47 -15.71
N VAL A 71 29.39 -20.27 -14.44
CA VAL A 71 28.93 -18.96 -13.95
C VAL A 71 30.17 -18.08 -13.75
N ALA A 72 30.52 -17.31 -14.79
CA ALA A 72 31.48 -16.22 -14.62
C ALA A 72 30.93 -15.27 -13.53
N PRO A 73 31.76 -14.84 -12.55
CA PRO A 73 31.31 -13.90 -11.53
C PRO A 73 30.72 -12.66 -12.19
N TYR A 74 29.42 -12.44 -11.96
CA TYR A 74 28.76 -11.26 -12.48
C TYR A 74 29.08 -10.08 -11.55
N PRO A 75 29.47 -8.90 -12.08
CA PRO A 75 29.72 -7.75 -11.23
C PRO A 75 28.43 -7.40 -10.48
N LEU A 76 28.50 -7.44 -9.15
CA LEU A 76 27.40 -7.00 -8.29
C LEU A 76 27.56 -5.51 -8.03
N SER A 77 26.58 -4.72 -8.44
CA SER A 77 26.50 -3.33 -8.00
C SER A 77 26.04 -3.29 -6.55
N PRO A 78 26.68 -2.49 -5.68
CA PRO A 78 26.18 -2.29 -4.33
C PRO A 78 24.76 -1.69 -4.39
N PRO A 79 23.91 -1.98 -3.39
CA PRO A 79 22.59 -1.38 -3.36
C PRO A 79 22.69 0.14 -3.22
N ASP A 80 22.00 0.87 -4.09
CA ASP A 80 21.92 2.34 -4.05
C ASP A 80 21.09 2.81 -2.85
N THR A 81 21.77 3.00 -1.71
CA THR A 81 21.19 3.48 -0.44
C THR A 81 21.80 4.83 -0.08
N PRO A 82 21.00 5.91 0.04
CA PRO A 82 21.50 7.21 0.46
C PRO A 82 22.21 7.17 1.81
N GLU A 83 23.31 7.94 1.94
CA GLU A 83 24.16 7.95 3.15
C GLU A 83 23.38 8.34 4.41
N PHE A 84 22.37 9.20 4.28
CA PHE A 84 21.50 9.60 5.39
C PHE A 84 20.93 8.40 6.17
N TYR A 85 20.56 7.30 5.49
CA TYR A 85 20.01 6.13 6.18
C TYR A 85 21.03 5.41 7.08
N GLN A 86 22.33 5.55 6.81
CA GLN A 86 23.37 5.04 7.71
C GLN A 86 23.42 5.88 8.99
N ALA A 87 23.38 7.21 8.87
CA ALA A 87 23.32 8.12 10.02
C ALA A 87 22.05 7.90 10.84
N LEU A 88 20.90 7.74 10.16
CA LEU A 88 19.58 7.52 10.76
C LEU A 88 19.55 6.34 11.75
N ARG A 89 20.36 5.30 11.50
CA ARG A 89 20.47 4.14 12.41
C ARG A 89 20.81 4.53 13.85
N THR A 90 21.67 5.54 14.01
CA THR A 90 22.18 5.98 15.32
C THR A 90 21.40 7.14 15.91
N MET A 91 20.50 7.75 15.14
CA MET A 91 19.69 8.87 15.62
C MET A 91 18.70 8.40 16.69
N PRO A 92 18.40 9.27 17.69
CA PRO A 92 17.46 8.95 18.76
C PRO A 92 16.03 8.72 18.22
N GLY A 93 15.15 8.19 19.06
CA GLY A 93 13.76 7.89 18.70
C GLY A 93 13.54 6.43 18.33
N SER A 94 12.42 5.88 18.78
CA SER A 94 11.98 4.51 18.53
C SER A 94 10.80 4.42 17.56
N GLY A 95 10.36 5.57 17.04
CA GLY A 95 9.29 5.68 16.07
C GLY A 95 9.71 5.23 14.67
N SER A 96 8.75 5.36 13.77
CA SER A 96 8.81 4.92 12.39
C SER A 96 9.35 5.98 11.44
N VAL A 97 9.82 5.53 10.29
CA VAL A 97 10.27 6.39 9.19
C VAL A 97 9.21 6.36 8.08
N LEU A 98 8.62 7.50 7.80
CA LEU A 98 7.73 7.69 6.65
C LEU A 98 8.56 8.11 5.44
N ASN A 99 8.70 7.19 4.48
CA ASN A 99 9.41 7.48 3.25
C ASN A 99 8.40 7.83 2.14
N LEU A 100 8.68 8.94 1.44
CA LEU A 100 7.87 9.49 0.36
C LEU A 100 8.68 9.45 -0.95
N PRO A 101 8.09 9.05 -2.09
CA PRO A 101 6.67 8.90 -2.32
C PRO A 101 6.12 7.58 -1.75
N MET A 102 4.83 7.58 -1.45
CA MET A 102 4.11 6.40 -0.94
C MET A 102 3.29 5.71 -2.04
N ASN A 103 3.81 5.71 -3.28
CA ASN A 103 3.19 5.05 -4.42
C ASN A 103 3.64 3.59 -4.54
N TYR A 104 2.68 2.69 -4.81
CA TYR A 104 2.87 1.25 -5.10
C TYR A 104 4.10 0.67 -4.41
N ASP A 105 4.03 0.78 -3.08
CA ASP A 105 5.01 0.52 -2.06
C ASP A 105 6.34 0.02 -2.63
N ARG A 106 7.27 0.94 -2.85
CA ARG A 106 8.52 0.59 -3.52
C ARG A 106 9.36 -0.30 -2.60
N PRO A 107 9.78 -1.51 -3.05
CA PRO A 107 10.59 -2.40 -2.21
C PRO A 107 11.95 -1.82 -1.83
N GLY A 108 12.38 -0.73 -2.49
CA GLY A 108 13.60 -0.02 -2.13
C GLY A 108 13.62 0.52 -0.70
N TYR A 109 12.47 0.88 -0.11
CA TYR A 109 12.45 1.31 1.29
C TYR A 109 12.60 0.16 2.27
N LEU A 110 12.17 -1.06 1.91
CA LEU A 110 12.47 -2.28 2.68
C LEU A 110 13.98 -2.56 2.68
N LEU A 111 14.67 -2.30 1.57
CA LEU A 111 16.13 -2.37 1.53
C LEU A 111 16.74 -1.33 2.49
N TYR A 112 16.28 -0.07 2.47
CA TYR A 112 16.81 0.97 3.35
C TYR A 112 16.55 0.65 4.83
N GLN A 113 15.45 -0.03 5.14
CA GLN A 113 15.16 -0.54 6.48
C GLN A 113 16.22 -1.49 7.01
N THR A 114 16.85 -2.31 6.15
CA THR A 114 17.97 -3.18 6.58
C THR A 114 19.19 -2.38 7.05
N VAL A 115 19.32 -1.12 6.60
CA VAL A 115 20.41 -0.20 6.96
C VAL A 115 20.08 0.59 8.23
N HIS A 116 18.94 1.29 8.26
CA HIS A 116 18.59 2.17 9.38
C HIS A 116 17.91 1.44 10.56
N GLN A 117 17.38 0.24 10.35
CA GLN A 117 16.82 -0.67 11.38
C GLN A 117 15.68 -0.08 12.24
N LYS A 118 14.98 0.94 11.74
CA LYS A 118 13.78 1.52 12.38
C LYS A 118 12.50 0.98 11.73
N PRO A 119 11.36 0.98 12.43
CA PRO A 119 10.07 0.66 11.81
C PRO A 119 9.79 1.55 10.59
N LEU A 120 9.05 1.02 9.62
CA LEU A 120 8.53 1.81 8.50
C LEU A 120 7.07 2.13 8.76
N THR A 121 6.65 3.36 8.49
CA THR A 121 5.24 3.75 8.60
C THR A 121 4.40 2.97 7.57
N VAL A 122 4.92 2.83 6.35
CA VAL A 122 4.33 2.08 5.23
C VAL A 122 5.46 1.41 4.44
N ALA A 123 5.20 0.20 3.93
CA ALA A 123 6.17 -0.56 3.13
C ALA A 123 5.46 -1.55 2.20
N TYR A 124 6.23 -2.16 1.28
CA TYR A 124 5.69 -3.09 0.31
C TYR A 124 5.11 -4.34 0.92
N ILE A 125 3.82 -4.55 0.67
CA ILE A 125 3.14 -5.82 0.90
C ILE A 125 2.63 -6.38 -0.43
N SER A 126 2.70 -7.70 -0.58
CA SER A 126 2.32 -8.38 -1.84
C SER A 126 0.81 -8.48 -2.07
N ARG A 127 0.02 -8.16 -1.04
CA ARG A 127 -1.45 -8.21 -1.03
C ARG A 127 -1.96 -7.02 -0.24
N ASP A 128 -3.02 -6.41 -0.73
CA ASP A 128 -3.70 -5.36 0.01
C ASP A 128 -4.21 -5.90 1.34
N ASP A 129 -3.96 -5.15 2.40
CA ASP A 129 -4.49 -5.43 3.73
C ASP A 129 -5.36 -4.24 4.14
N PRO A 130 -6.68 -4.43 4.31
CA PRO A 130 -7.58 -3.34 4.65
C PRO A 130 -7.32 -2.77 6.06
N ARG A 131 -6.44 -3.40 6.85
CA ARG A 131 -5.96 -2.87 8.13
C ARG A 131 -4.83 -1.85 7.97
N THR A 132 -4.22 -1.71 6.78
CA THR A 132 -3.22 -0.66 6.55
C THR A 132 -3.83 0.72 6.68
N LEU A 133 -3.10 1.65 7.31
CA LEU A 133 -3.58 3.02 7.53
C LEU A 133 -3.43 3.90 6.28
N THR A 134 -2.66 3.44 5.30
CA THR A 134 -2.40 4.11 4.01
C THR A 134 -3.68 4.53 3.30
N GLU A 135 -4.73 3.71 3.39
CA GLU A 135 -6.03 3.91 2.72
C GLU A 135 -7.11 4.42 3.69
N ARG A 136 -6.75 4.74 4.94
CA ARG A 136 -7.72 4.97 6.03
C ARG A 136 -7.47 6.23 6.85
N ALA A 137 -6.21 6.68 6.94
CA ALA A 137 -5.83 7.88 7.68
C ALA A 137 -5.60 9.05 6.71
N PRO A 138 -6.07 10.27 7.02
CA PRO A 138 -6.20 11.37 6.06
C PRO A 138 -4.85 11.76 5.44
N VAL A 139 -3.83 12.03 6.26
CA VAL A 139 -2.49 12.42 5.78
C VAL A 139 -1.88 11.36 4.88
N LEU A 140 -2.08 10.08 5.22
CA LEU A 140 -1.55 8.98 4.42
C LEU A 140 -2.35 8.81 3.12
N GLN A 141 -3.67 8.95 3.14
CA GLN A 141 -4.52 8.95 1.93
C GLN A 141 -4.07 10.04 0.95
N HIS A 142 -3.77 11.25 1.45
CA HIS A 142 -3.26 12.33 0.62
C HIS A 142 -1.92 11.98 -0.07
N PHE A 143 -0.95 11.42 0.67
CA PHE A 143 0.30 10.94 0.07
C PHE A 143 0.12 9.74 -0.85
N ARG A 144 -0.92 8.91 -0.64
CA ARG A 144 -1.21 7.70 -1.42
C ARG A 144 -1.87 8.01 -2.75
N HIS A 145 -2.91 8.84 -2.71
CA HIS A 145 -3.77 9.15 -3.85
C HIS A 145 -3.34 10.42 -4.59
N LEU A 146 -2.37 11.16 -4.04
CA LEU A 146 -1.94 12.46 -4.55
C LEU A 146 -3.11 13.46 -4.62
N GLY A 147 -4.00 13.39 -3.63
CA GLY A 147 -5.26 14.11 -3.57
C GLY A 147 -6.10 13.69 -2.36
N PRO A 148 -7.20 14.38 -2.07
CA PRO A 148 -8.13 13.98 -1.02
C PRO A 148 -8.80 12.63 -1.32
N ASP A 149 -9.27 11.99 -0.26
CA ASP A 149 -10.26 10.91 -0.28
C ASP A 149 -11.57 11.49 0.30
N ILE A 150 -12.46 10.65 0.81
CA ILE A 150 -13.72 11.06 1.44
C ILE A 150 -13.53 11.72 2.81
N ILE A 151 -12.34 11.66 3.43
CA ILE A 151 -12.10 12.34 4.71
C ILE A 151 -11.81 13.82 4.42
N ASN A 152 -12.75 14.70 4.75
CA ASN A 152 -12.62 16.14 4.57
C ASN A 152 -11.95 16.77 5.79
N VAL A 153 -10.62 16.89 5.71
CA VAL A 153 -9.78 17.60 6.68
C VAL A 153 -8.66 18.33 5.95
N ASP A 154 -8.17 19.44 6.51
CA ASP A 154 -6.93 20.06 6.02
C ASP A 154 -5.71 19.26 6.53
N PRO A 155 -4.97 18.56 5.66
CA PRO A 155 -3.82 17.79 6.10
C PRO A 155 -2.66 18.68 6.57
N GLY A 156 -2.61 19.96 6.22
CA GLY A 156 -1.65 20.92 6.80
C GLY A 156 -1.94 21.20 8.28
N GLN A 157 -3.21 21.22 8.68
CA GLN A 157 -3.64 21.40 10.07
C GLN A 157 -3.44 20.12 10.89
N VAL A 158 -3.99 18.98 10.42
CA VAL A 158 -3.96 17.73 11.21
C VAL A 158 -2.65 16.95 11.06
N GLY A 159 -1.81 17.33 10.09
CA GLY A 159 -0.60 16.65 9.67
C GLY A 159 0.30 16.17 10.80
N LEU A 160 0.71 17.12 11.65
CA LEU A 160 1.63 16.82 12.75
C LEU A 160 0.99 15.91 13.81
N THR A 161 -0.29 16.12 14.12
CA THR A 161 -1.02 15.28 15.08
C THR A 161 -1.13 13.84 14.58
N VAL A 162 -1.55 13.65 13.34
CA VAL A 162 -1.67 12.31 12.73
C VAL A 162 -0.32 11.61 12.70
N LEU A 163 0.74 12.27 12.21
CA LEU A 163 2.06 11.66 12.15
C LEU A 163 2.63 11.33 13.53
N HIS A 164 2.38 12.19 14.53
CA HIS A 164 2.77 11.95 15.91
C HIS A 164 2.08 10.71 16.50
N ASP A 165 0.77 10.57 16.31
CA ASP A 165 0.00 9.44 16.85
C ASP A 165 0.33 8.12 16.15
N LEU A 166 0.73 8.19 14.88
CA LEU A 166 1.31 7.06 14.14
C LEU A 166 2.76 6.76 14.53
N GLN A 167 3.30 7.48 15.52
CA GLN A 167 4.66 7.35 16.02
C GLN A 167 5.68 7.48 14.88
N VAL A 168 5.49 8.46 14.00
CA VAL A 168 6.48 8.82 12.98
C VAL A 168 7.52 9.72 13.64
N ASP A 169 8.80 9.38 13.52
CA ASP A 169 9.90 10.24 13.99
C ASP A 169 10.52 11.05 12.85
N TYR A 170 10.53 10.47 11.64
CA TYR A 170 11.19 11.04 10.47
C TYR A 170 10.33 10.92 9.22
N VAL A 171 10.21 12.02 8.48
CA VAL A 171 9.58 12.05 7.16
C VAL A 171 10.67 12.33 6.12
N VAL A 172 10.88 11.40 5.19
CA VAL A 172 11.95 11.44 4.19
C VAL A 172 11.33 11.56 2.80
N LEU A 173 11.56 12.67 2.11
CA LEU A 173 11.18 12.87 0.72
C LEU A 173 12.35 12.48 -0.18
N ASP A 174 12.19 11.42 -0.98
CA ASP A 174 13.18 10.98 -1.96
C ASP A 174 12.84 11.51 -3.36
N ARG A 175 13.46 12.64 -3.74
CA ARG A 175 13.26 13.30 -5.04
C ARG A 175 13.68 12.41 -6.20
N TYR A 176 14.68 11.54 -6.02
CA TYR A 176 15.09 10.61 -7.09
C TYR A 176 13.98 9.61 -7.41
N LYS A 177 13.20 9.19 -6.41
CA LYS A 177 12.04 8.29 -6.60
C LYS A 177 10.80 9.02 -7.14
N MET A 178 10.75 10.34 -7.03
CA MET A 178 9.71 11.22 -7.60
C MET A 178 10.32 12.10 -8.70
N PRO A 179 10.68 11.62 -9.90
CA PRO A 179 11.45 12.40 -10.88
C PRO A 179 10.79 13.71 -11.37
N GLY A 180 9.47 13.86 -11.20
CA GLY A 180 8.70 15.08 -11.52
C GLY A 180 7.20 14.81 -11.58
N GLY A 181 6.43 15.79 -12.07
CA GLY A 181 4.98 15.71 -12.26
C GLY A 181 4.18 15.75 -10.95
N LEU A 182 2.90 15.35 -11.05
CA LEU A 182 1.93 15.45 -9.95
C LEU A 182 2.44 14.85 -8.63
N GLU A 183 3.13 13.71 -8.68
CA GLU A 183 3.65 13.06 -7.47
C GLU A 183 4.67 13.94 -6.73
N ARG A 184 5.66 14.50 -7.44
CA ARG A 184 6.67 15.37 -6.81
C ARG A 184 6.01 16.65 -6.31
N GLU A 185 5.21 17.28 -7.16
CA GLU A 185 4.57 18.57 -6.87
C GLU A 185 3.65 18.47 -5.65
N TYR A 186 2.72 17.51 -5.66
CA TYR A 186 1.76 17.32 -4.59
C TYR A 186 2.42 16.87 -3.29
N THR A 187 3.30 15.86 -3.34
CA THR A 187 3.98 15.35 -2.14
C THR A 187 4.85 16.42 -1.48
N SER A 188 5.57 17.21 -2.27
CA SER A 188 6.42 18.28 -1.73
C SER A 188 5.58 19.42 -1.17
N ALA A 189 4.50 19.83 -1.85
CA ALA A 189 3.58 20.86 -1.37
C ALA A 189 2.88 20.43 -0.08
N LEU A 190 2.46 19.17 0.01
CA LEU A 190 1.82 18.62 1.20
C LEU A 190 2.79 18.54 2.38
N ALA A 191 4.02 18.06 2.16
CA ALA A 191 5.05 18.09 3.21
C ALA A 191 5.32 19.54 3.67
N GLN A 192 5.40 20.49 2.75
CA GLN A 192 5.55 21.91 3.06
C GLN A 192 4.36 22.46 3.86
N ALA A 193 3.13 22.05 3.56
CA ALA A 193 1.93 22.44 4.32
C ALA A 193 1.96 21.88 5.76
N ILE A 194 2.39 20.63 5.94
CA ILE A 194 2.47 19.96 7.25
C ILE A 194 3.58 20.58 8.12
N PHE A 195 4.78 20.77 7.57
CA PHE A 195 5.93 21.24 8.32
C PHE A 195 6.02 22.76 8.40
N GLY A 196 5.34 23.49 7.51
CA GLY A 196 5.34 24.96 7.46
C GLY A 196 6.74 25.51 7.23
N ASN A 197 7.10 26.58 7.94
CA ASN A 197 8.43 27.23 7.81
C ASN A 197 9.57 26.48 8.54
N ARG A 198 9.35 25.24 8.99
CA ARG A 198 10.38 24.48 9.68
C ARG A 198 11.47 24.05 8.71
N ALA A 199 12.73 24.27 9.09
CA ALA A 199 13.86 23.79 8.32
C ALA A 199 13.93 22.26 8.37
N PRO A 200 14.28 21.59 7.25
CA PRO A 200 14.56 20.17 7.26
C PRO A 200 15.76 19.87 8.16
N LEU A 201 15.73 18.70 8.82
CA LEU A 201 16.87 18.15 9.57
C LEU A 201 18.07 17.90 8.63
N PHE A 202 17.79 17.44 7.41
CA PHE A 202 18.79 17.11 6.41
C PHE A 202 18.25 17.41 5.01
N GLU A 203 19.11 17.97 4.15
CA GLU A 203 18.79 18.18 2.74
C GLU A 203 20.05 18.03 1.88
N ASP A 204 19.96 17.23 0.82
CA ASP A 204 20.97 17.09 -0.24
C ASP A 204 20.32 17.11 -1.64
N GLU A 205 21.01 16.72 -2.71
CA GLU A 205 20.42 16.71 -4.06
C GLU A 205 19.23 15.73 -4.20
N ARG A 206 19.14 14.70 -3.35
CA ARG A 206 18.19 13.59 -3.45
C ARG A 206 17.12 13.62 -2.36
N LEU A 207 17.49 13.86 -1.11
CA LEU A 207 16.63 13.75 0.06
C LEU A 207 16.34 15.10 0.69
N THR A 208 15.09 15.28 1.12
CA THR A 208 14.73 16.24 2.18
C THR A 208 14.19 15.45 3.35
N VAL A 209 14.72 15.65 4.54
CA VAL A 209 14.30 14.94 5.74
C VAL A 209 13.84 15.90 6.80
N TYR A 210 12.62 15.68 7.28
CA TYR A 210 12.07 16.36 8.44
C TYR A 210 12.10 15.44 9.64
N GLN A 211 12.51 15.99 10.79
CA GLN A 211 12.27 15.36 12.08
C GLN A 211 10.93 15.86 12.63
N MET A 212 10.14 14.95 13.18
CA MET A 212 8.88 15.31 13.81
C MET A 212 9.13 16.20 15.04
N PRO A 213 8.51 17.41 15.10
CA PRO A 213 8.58 18.25 16.29
C PRO A 213 7.70 17.68 17.40
N ALA A 214 7.84 18.22 18.61
CA ALA A 214 6.83 18.02 19.65
C ALA A 214 5.47 18.60 19.19
N VAL A 215 4.39 17.90 19.51
CA VAL A 215 3.02 18.35 19.24
C VAL A 215 2.42 18.89 20.52
N ASP A 216 2.32 20.22 20.62
CA ASP A 216 1.84 20.91 21.82
C ASP A 216 0.31 20.90 21.94
N SER A 217 -0.40 20.81 20.81
CA SER A 217 -1.86 20.73 20.74
C SER A 217 -2.25 19.70 19.69
N ALA A 218 -3.05 18.72 20.09
CA ALA A 218 -3.56 17.70 19.20
C ALA A 218 -4.83 18.20 18.49
N GLU A 219 -4.84 18.10 17.16
CA GLU A 219 -6.00 18.40 16.32
C GLU A 219 -6.89 17.15 16.17
N PRO A 220 -8.23 17.30 16.20
CA PRO A 220 -9.12 16.18 15.97
C PRO A 220 -9.01 15.69 14.53
N TYR A 221 -9.00 14.37 14.34
CA TYR A 221 -8.97 13.77 13.00
C TYR A 221 -9.76 12.46 12.97
N ILE A 222 -10.03 11.99 11.75
CA ILE A 222 -10.84 10.80 11.46
C ILE A 222 -9.96 9.72 10.85
N VAL A 223 -10.23 8.46 11.17
CA VAL A 223 -9.66 7.28 10.52
C VAL A 223 -10.79 6.34 10.14
N LEU A 224 -10.82 5.89 8.88
CA LEU A 224 -11.79 4.86 8.48
C LEU A 224 -11.50 3.54 9.19
N GLY A 225 -12.52 2.78 9.49
CA GLY A 225 -12.41 1.42 10.02
C GLY A 225 -11.74 0.45 9.03
N PRO A 226 -11.23 -0.70 9.50
CA PRO A 226 -10.56 -1.67 8.63
C PRO A 226 -11.51 -2.57 7.84
N LEU A 227 -12.82 -2.53 8.11
CA LEU A 227 -13.80 -3.45 7.54
C LEU A 227 -14.96 -2.68 6.93
N ASN A 228 -15.55 -3.31 5.90
CA ASN A 228 -16.79 -2.90 5.25
C ASN A 228 -16.76 -1.53 4.53
N TRP A 229 -15.57 -0.99 4.29
CA TRP A 229 -15.34 0.10 3.35
C TRP A 229 -14.92 -0.46 1.99
N GLY A 230 -15.61 -0.04 0.94
CA GLY A 230 -15.22 -0.30 -0.45
C GLY A 230 -13.96 0.49 -0.85
N PRO A 231 -13.40 0.19 -2.04
CA PRO A 231 -12.27 0.94 -2.57
C PRO A 231 -12.66 2.40 -2.81
N TYR A 232 -11.66 3.29 -2.72
CA TYR A 232 -11.79 4.68 -3.17
C TYR A 232 -12.14 4.70 -4.66
N GLN A 233 -13.18 5.46 -5.00
CA GLN A 233 -13.64 5.65 -6.37
C GLN A 233 -13.82 7.14 -6.66
N GLN A 234 -13.50 7.51 -7.89
CA GLN A 234 -13.69 8.86 -8.40
C GLN A 234 -14.52 8.80 -9.69
N ALA A 235 -15.61 9.55 -9.71
CA ALA A 235 -16.41 9.88 -10.89
C ALA A 235 -16.18 11.37 -11.24
N GLU A 236 -16.61 11.82 -12.43
CA GLU A 236 -16.25 13.14 -13.01
C GLU A 236 -16.20 14.29 -11.99
N ASP A 237 -17.23 14.46 -11.15
CA ASP A 237 -17.30 15.51 -10.13
C ASP A 237 -17.47 14.98 -8.69
N ARG A 238 -17.19 13.69 -8.45
CA ARG A 238 -17.45 13.06 -7.14
C ARG A 238 -16.37 12.09 -6.75
N GLN A 239 -16.09 12.04 -5.46
CA GLN A 239 -15.30 11.00 -4.83
C GLN A 239 -16.17 10.27 -3.82
N PHE A 240 -16.00 8.96 -3.69
CA PHE A 240 -16.80 8.19 -2.75
C PHE A 240 -16.16 6.84 -2.39
N ARG A 241 -16.60 6.29 -1.26
CA ARG A 241 -16.43 4.88 -0.89
C ARG A 241 -17.78 4.25 -0.61
N THR A 242 -17.96 3.04 -1.09
CA THR A 242 -19.20 2.28 -0.92
C THR A 242 -19.20 1.52 0.42
N LEU A 243 -20.33 1.51 1.13
CA LEU A 243 -20.50 0.64 2.30
C LEU A 243 -20.78 -0.80 1.84
N LEU A 244 -20.07 -1.76 2.41
CA LEU A 244 -20.22 -3.19 2.10
C LEU A 244 -21.23 -3.88 3.05
N GLU A 245 -21.30 -5.21 3.00
CA GLU A 245 -22.33 -6.07 3.63
C GLU A 245 -22.42 -6.02 5.17
N GLY A 246 -21.61 -5.22 5.86
CA GLY A 246 -21.59 -5.10 7.31
C GLY A 246 -21.32 -3.68 7.83
N PRO A 247 -21.31 -3.48 9.15
CA PRO A 247 -21.07 -2.17 9.73
C PRO A 247 -19.65 -1.71 9.43
N ALA A 248 -19.54 -0.57 8.77
CA ALA A 248 -18.32 0.18 8.61
C ALA A 248 -18.16 1.12 9.82
N THR A 249 -16.92 1.33 10.25
CA THR A 249 -16.64 2.18 11.41
C THR A 249 -15.88 3.43 10.99
N VAL A 250 -16.12 4.52 11.71
CA VAL A 250 -15.37 5.77 11.63
C VAL A 250 -14.78 5.99 13.02
N GLN A 251 -13.46 6.01 13.11
CA GLN A 251 -12.71 6.28 14.34
C GLN A 251 -12.38 7.75 14.38
N VAL A 252 -12.63 8.38 15.52
CA VAL A 252 -12.46 9.81 15.73
C VAL A 252 -11.48 10.00 16.88
N TYR A 253 -10.35 10.66 16.63
CA TYR A 253 -9.28 10.92 17.58
C TYR A 253 -9.31 12.38 18.04
N HIS A 254 -8.85 12.63 19.27
CA HIS A 254 -8.75 13.95 19.92
C HIS A 254 -10.02 14.82 19.90
N ALA A 255 -11.18 14.23 19.64
CA ALA A 255 -12.43 14.97 19.58
C ALA A 255 -13.01 15.22 20.98
N GLN A 256 -13.48 16.45 21.19
CA GLN A 256 -14.25 16.80 22.36
C GLN A 256 -15.68 16.30 22.19
N ARG A 257 -15.96 15.09 22.68
CA ARG A 257 -17.24 14.37 22.48
C ARG A 257 -18.50 15.24 22.69
N ALA A 258 -18.48 16.14 23.67
CA ALA A 258 -19.63 16.97 24.02
C ALA A 258 -19.84 18.19 23.10
N GLN A 259 -18.85 18.56 22.28
CA GLN A 259 -18.82 19.82 21.53
C GLN A 259 -18.65 19.64 20.02
N MET A 260 -18.56 18.38 19.54
CA MET A 260 -18.26 18.07 18.15
C MET A 260 -19.33 17.16 17.53
N ALA A 261 -19.56 17.36 16.24
CA ALA A 261 -20.40 16.51 15.41
C ALA A 261 -19.61 16.01 14.20
N LEU A 262 -19.99 14.83 13.71
CA LEU A 262 -19.49 14.28 12.45
C LEU A 262 -20.45 14.71 11.33
N HIS A 263 -19.94 15.42 10.34
CA HIS A 263 -20.67 15.69 9.10
C HIS A 263 -20.42 14.56 8.12
N ILE A 264 -21.49 14.06 7.49
CA ILE A 264 -21.43 13.01 6.47
C ILE A 264 -22.26 13.43 5.27
N ARG A 265 -21.65 13.42 4.10
CA ARG A 265 -22.36 13.48 2.82
C ARG A 265 -22.46 12.07 2.24
N TYR A 266 -23.68 11.63 1.91
CA TYR A 266 -23.92 10.29 1.41
C TYR A 266 -24.96 10.28 0.29
N ARG A 267 -24.96 9.20 -0.49
CA ARG A 267 -25.94 8.91 -1.54
C ARG A 267 -26.38 7.46 -1.42
N THR A 268 -27.63 7.17 -1.77
CA THR A 268 -28.13 5.80 -1.79
C THR A 268 -28.87 5.47 -3.08
N SER A 269 -28.87 4.21 -3.46
CA SER A 269 -29.83 3.68 -4.44
C SER A 269 -31.27 3.82 -3.93
N PRO A 270 -32.28 3.87 -4.81
CA PRO A 270 -33.69 4.06 -4.41
C PRO A 270 -34.22 2.99 -3.43
N ASP A 271 -33.63 1.80 -3.45
CA ASP A 271 -33.96 0.62 -2.64
C ASP A 271 -33.01 0.42 -1.44
N ALA A 272 -32.07 1.35 -1.23
CA ALA A 272 -31.08 1.27 -0.17
C ALA A 272 -31.22 2.42 0.83
N VAL A 273 -30.93 2.12 2.09
CA VAL A 273 -30.93 3.10 3.19
C VAL A 273 -29.64 3.04 3.99
N LEU A 274 -29.25 4.20 4.53
CA LEU A 274 -28.14 4.33 5.47
C LEU A 274 -28.68 4.15 6.89
N GLN A 275 -27.99 3.33 7.67
CA GLN A 275 -28.19 3.17 9.10
C GLN A 275 -26.99 3.71 9.87
N VAL A 276 -27.24 4.50 10.92
CA VAL A 276 -26.20 4.99 11.83
C VAL A 276 -26.57 4.51 13.23
N TYR A 277 -25.60 3.93 13.95
CA TYR A 277 -25.84 3.42 15.30
C TYR A 277 -25.48 4.46 16.34
N ASP A 278 -26.38 4.69 17.29
CA ASP A 278 -26.09 5.52 18.46
C ASP A 278 -25.13 4.82 19.44
N SER A 279 -24.73 5.54 20.50
CA SER A 279 -23.82 5.02 21.52
C SER A 279 -24.41 3.90 22.38
N HIS A 280 -25.72 3.64 22.29
CA HIS A 280 -26.42 2.53 22.94
C HIS A 280 -26.62 1.33 22.00
N GLY A 281 -26.24 1.46 20.72
CA GLY A 281 -26.39 0.42 19.70
C GLY A 281 -27.74 0.42 18.99
N ASN A 282 -28.58 1.45 19.18
CA ASN A 282 -29.83 1.57 18.41
C ASN A 282 -29.53 2.12 17.02
N ALA A 283 -30.12 1.51 15.99
CA ALA A 283 -29.96 1.95 14.62
C ALA A 283 -30.98 3.05 14.29
N GLN A 284 -30.47 4.21 13.87
CA GLN A 284 -31.27 5.24 13.22
C GLN A 284 -31.20 5.05 11.69
N VAL A 285 -32.36 4.95 11.06
CA VAL A 285 -32.49 4.72 9.62
C VAL A 285 -32.79 6.03 8.92
N TYR A 286 -32.01 6.36 7.90
CA TYR A 286 -32.20 7.54 7.07
C TYR A 286 -32.85 7.16 5.74
N SER A 287 -33.77 7.99 5.26
CA SER A 287 -34.48 7.74 4.00
C SER A 287 -33.53 7.65 2.80
N PRO A 288 -33.91 6.93 1.73
CA PRO A 288 -33.11 6.87 0.51
C PRO A 288 -32.84 8.27 -0.07
N ALA A 289 -31.61 8.50 -0.51
CA ALA A 289 -31.12 9.79 -0.99
C ALA A 289 -30.39 9.64 -2.34
N PRO A 290 -31.09 9.40 -3.46
CA PRO A 290 -30.47 9.17 -4.78
C PRO A 290 -29.75 10.41 -5.35
N THR A 291 -30.15 11.60 -4.92
CA THR A 291 -29.52 12.88 -5.29
C THR A 291 -28.42 13.31 -4.31
N GLY A 292 -28.17 12.54 -3.25
CA GLY A 292 -27.31 12.91 -2.14
C GLY A 292 -28.07 13.58 -1.00
N ALA A 293 -27.57 13.41 0.23
CA ALA A 293 -28.04 14.06 1.45
C ALA A 293 -26.87 14.26 2.42
N GLU A 294 -27.05 15.16 3.39
CA GLU A 294 -26.06 15.49 4.42
C GLU A 294 -26.63 15.18 5.80
N LEU A 295 -25.77 14.68 6.69
CA LEU A 295 -26.08 14.36 8.07
C LEU A 295 -25.09 15.04 8.99
N GLU A 296 -25.61 15.56 10.09
CA GLU A 296 -24.81 16.02 11.23
C GLU A 296 -25.08 15.07 12.40
N LEU A 297 -24.02 14.42 12.89
CA LEU A 297 -24.09 13.39 13.92
C LEU A 297 -23.34 13.85 15.18
N PRO A 298 -24.03 14.38 16.20
CA PRO A 298 -23.40 14.77 17.47
C PRO A 298 -22.66 13.59 18.11
N LEU A 299 -21.36 13.75 18.38
CA LEU A 299 -20.53 12.68 18.95
C LEU A 299 -20.94 12.30 20.37
N SER A 300 -21.65 13.18 21.07
CA SER A 300 -22.30 12.90 22.36
C SER A 300 -23.31 11.76 22.24
N GLN A 301 -24.07 11.73 21.14
CA GLN A 301 -25.11 10.74 20.88
C GLN A 301 -24.56 9.48 20.18
N TYR A 302 -23.76 9.65 19.12
CA TYR A 302 -23.34 8.54 18.25
C TYR A 302 -21.94 7.99 18.55
N GLY A 303 -21.06 8.75 19.21
CA GLY A 303 -19.69 8.34 19.49
C GLY A 303 -19.59 7.38 20.67
N VAL A 304 -19.09 6.16 20.43
CA VAL A 304 -18.76 5.19 21.49
C VAL A 304 -17.30 5.34 21.90
N LEU A 305 -17.05 5.77 23.14
CA LEU A 305 -15.70 5.93 23.69
C LEU A 305 -14.99 4.58 23.82
N GLN A 306 -13.78 4.50 23.28
CA GLN A 306 -12.89 3.35 23.33
C GLN A 306 -11.83 3.51 24.43
N ALA A 307 -11.14 2.41 24.73
CA ALA A 307 -10.08 2.39 25.75
C ALA A 307 -8.86 3.25 25.36
N ASP A 308 -8.62 3.45 24.07
CA ASP A 308 -7.54 4.30 23.54
C ASP A 308 -7.93 5.80 23.49
N GLY A 309 -9.12 6.16 23.98
CA GLY A 309 -9.64 7.53 23.98
C GLY A 309 -10.31 7.95 22.68
N SER A 310 -10.28 7.12 21.63
CA SER A 310 -11.00 7.38 20.38
C SER A 310 -12.51 7.19 20.54
N LEU A 311 -13.29 7.82 19.67
CA LEU A 311 -14.72 7.60 19.54
C LEU A 311 -14.99 6.80 18.27
N ILE A 312 -15.83 5.78 18.35
CA ILE A 312 -16.28 5.02 17.18
C ILE A 312 -17.72 5.39 16.85
N VAL A 313 -17.95 5.79 15.60
CA VAL A 313 -19.27 5.87 14.97
C VAL A 313 -19.43 4.69 14.01
N LYS A 314 -20.60 4.05 13.99
CA LYS A 314 -20.87 2.90 13.12
C LYS A 314 -21.91 3.26 12.06
N LEU A 315 -21.61 2.94 10.82
CA LEU A 315 -22.43 3.16 9.64
C LEU A 315 -22.72 1.82 8.97
N GLN A 316 -23.91 1.60 8.46
CA GLN A 316 -24.24 0.40 7.71
C GLN A 316 -25.18 0.73 6.55
N GLY A 317 -24.84 0.28 5.35
CA GLY A 317 -25.78 0.28 4.23
C GLY A 317 -26.67 -0.95 4.31
N THR A 318 -27.97 -0.79 4.05
CA THR A 318 -28.89 -1.92 3.83
C THR A 318 -29.50 -1.82 2.44
N GLY A 319 -29.65 -2.96 1.76
CA GLY A 319 -30.07 -3.04 0.36
C GLY A 319 -29.16 -3.99 -0.43
N LEU A 320 -29.20 -3.92 -1.76
CA LEU A 320 -28.21 -4.61 -2.60
C LEU A 320 -26.78 -4.18 -2.22
N LEU A 321 -25.82 -5.11 -2.37
CA LEU A 321 -24.39 -4.76 -2.35
C LEU A 321 -24.18 -3.56 -3.27
N HIS A 322 -23.53 -2.52 -2.75
CA HIS A 322 -23.31 -1.23 -3.41
C HIS A 322 -24.43 -0.19 -3.39
N GLY A 323 -25.43 -0.35 -2.53
CA GLY A 323 -26.54 0.60 -2.42
C GLY A 323 -26.27 1.91 -1.67
N VAL A 324 -25.16 2.05 -0.95
CA VAL A 324 -24.84 3.25 -0.16
C VAL A 324 -23.40 3.72 -0.41
N GLU A 325 -23.26 4.96 -0.85
CA GLU A 325 -22.00 5.65 -1.12
C GLU A 325 -21.80 6.78 -0.10
N ILE A 326 -20.63 6.83 0.54
CA ILE A 326 -20.21 7.98 1.34
C ILE A 326 -19.31 8.85 0.48
N GLU A 327 -19.72 10.09 0.25
CA GLU A 327 -18.99 11.06 -0.57
C GLU A 327 -18.00 11.88 0.28
N GLU A 328 -18.36 12.15 1.55
CA GLU A 328 -17.56 12.99 2.44
C GLU A 328 -17.81 12.67 3.92
N ILE A 329 -16.78 12.79 4.76
CA ILE A 329 -16.83 12.69 6.22
C ILE A 329 -15.87 13.74 6.84
N GLY A 330 -16.37 14.61 7.72
CA GLY A 330 -15.57 15.66 8.37
C GLY A 330 -16.17 16.17 9.69
N PHE A 331 -15.63 17.25 10.25
CA PHE A 331 -16.14 17.88 11.49
C PHE A 331 -16.89 19.21 11.28
N GLY A 332 -16.97 19.70 10.04
CA GLY A 332 -17.68 20.93 9.67
C GLY A 332 -18.53 20.70 8.42
N ALA A 333 -19.49 21.60 8.18
CA ALA A 333 -20.12 21.68 6.86
C ALA A 333 -19.07 22.14 5.82
N PRO A 334 -19.14 21.64 4.57
CA PRO A 334 -18.12 21.87 3.55
C PRO A 334 -17.88 23.34 3.20
#